data_AF-A0A3L7ZJC8-F1
#
_entry.id   AF-A0A3L7ZJC8-F1
#
_cell.length_a   1.000
_cell.length_b   1.000
_cell.length_c   1.000
_cell.angle_alpha   90.00
_cell.angle_beta   90.00
_cell.angle_gamma   90.00
#
_symmetry.space_group_name_H-M   'P 1'
#
loop_
_entity.id
_entity.type
_entity.pdbx_description
1 polymer ?
#
loop_
_entity_poly.entity_id
_entity_poly.type
_entity_poly.pdbx_seq_one_letter_code
_entity_poly.pdbx_strand_id
1 'polypeptide(L)' 'MKAIKVFIDEAEQFKMLNLIEKFNGHEDIAATGTGQTDFVVAASGECAMAYVRAVLAGKLDDCTIEIIK' A
#
# COMPACT_ATOMS: atom_id res chain seq x y z
N MET A 1 10.17 0.30 -11.98
CA MET A 1 9.46 0.63 -10.72
C MET A 1 8.07 1.13 -11.02
N LYS A 2 7.12 0.76 -10.17
CA LYS A 2 5.73 1.24 -10.19
C LYS A 2 5.38 1.74 -8.81
N ALA A 3 4.58 2.80 -8.71
CA ALA A 3 4.12 3.30 -7.44
C ALA A 3 2.61 3.54 -7.45
N ILE A 4 1.99 3.30 -6.30
CA ILE A 4 0.60 3.63 -6.04
C ILE A 4 0.50 4.47 -4.78
N LYS A 5 -0.48 5.36 -4.74
CA LYS A 5 -0.97 5.97 -3.51
C LYS A 5 -2.26 5.28 -3.12
N VAL A 6 -2.35 4.89 -1.85
CA VAL A 6 -3.51 4.21 -1.28
C VAL A 6 -4.15 5.14 -0.28
N PHE A 7 -5.45 5.39 -0.45
CA PHE A 7 -6.29 6.13 0.48
C PHE A 7 -7.22 5.13 1.16
N ILE A 8 -7.33 5.23 2.47
CA ILE A 8 -8.16 4.35 3.31
C ILE A 8 -9.11 5.19 4.15
N ASP A 9 -10.19 4.58 4.63
CA ASP A 9 -11.07 5.25 5.57
C ASP A 9 -10.39 5.51 6.92
N GLU A 10 -10.77 6.58 7.61
CA GLU A 10 -10.25 6.91 8.94
C GLU A 10 -10.50 5.77 9.95
N ALA A 11 -11.63 5.07 9.82
CA ALA A 11 -11.95 3.89 10.62
C ALA A 11 -10.93 2.75 10.44
N GLU A 12 -10.22 2.70 9.31
CA GLU A 12 -9.20 1.69 9.00
C GLU A 12 -7.77 2.18 9.22
N GLN A 13 -7.56 3.44 9.64
CA GLN A 13 -6.23 4.04 9.84
C GLN A 13 -5.30 3.15 10.68
N PHE A 14 -5.83 2.47 11.70
CA PHE A 14 -5.07 1.59 12.58
C PHE A 14 -4.41 0.41 11.85
N LYS A 15 -4.90 0.03 10.66
CA LYS A 15 -4.34 -1.04 9.81
C LYS A 15 -3.09 -0.57 9.04
N MET A 16 -2.90 0.74 8.86
CA MET A 16 -1.90 1.32 7.96
C MET A 16 -0.46 0.97 8.36
N LEU A 17 -0.10 1.12 9.64
CA LEU A 17 1.26 0.83 10.10
C LEU A 17 1.64 -0.63 9.85
N ASN A 18 0.73 -1.55 10.18
CA ASN A 18 0.93 -3.00 9.95
C ASN A 18 1.10 -3.33 8.46
N LEU A 19 0.39 -2.63 7.56
CA LEU A 19 0.54 -2.81 6.12
C LEU A 19 1.88 -2.27 5.62
N ILE A 20 2.29 -1.09 6.07
CA ILE A 20 3.59 -0.49 5.71
C ILE A 20 4.74 -1.39 6.14
N GLU A 21 4.74 -1.86 7.40
CA GLU A 21 5.76 -2.77 7.91
C GLU A 21 5.78 -4.09 7.12
N LYS A 22 4.60 -4.65 6.81
CA LYS A 22 4.49 -5.85 5.99
C LYS A 22 5.09 -5.67 4.60
N PHE A 23 4.85 -4.53 3.95
CA PHE A 23 5.39 -4.25 2.63
C PHE A 23 6.91 -4.03 2.67
N ASN A 24 7.41 -3.29 3.67
CA ASN A 24 8.84 -3.06 3.85
C ASN A 24 9.63 -4.32 4.25
N GLY A 25 8.95 -5.40 4.63
CA GLY A 25 9.55 -6.72 4.82
C GLY A 25 9.84 -7.49 3.52
N HIS A 26 9.42 -6.97 2.35
CA HIS A 26 9.63 -7.61 1.05
C HIS A 26 10.72 -6.86 0.26
N GLU A 27 11.72 -7.58 -0.25
CA GLU A 27 12.92 -6.97 -0.87
C GLU A 27 12.63 -6.03 -2.07
N ASP A 28 11.58 -6.35 -2.83
CA ASP A 28 11.16 -5.58 -4.01
C ASP A 28 10.15 -4.44 -3.73
N ILE A 29 9.78 -4.19 -2.47
CA ILE A 29 8.70 -3.27 -2.12
C ILE A 29 9.18 -2.27 -1.07
N ALA A 30 8.81 -1.01 -1.27
CA ALA A 30 8.98 0.03 -0.27
C ALA A 30 7.63 0.73 -0.04
N ALA A 31 7.29 0.99 1.21
CA ALA A 31 6.06 1.68 1.61
C ALA A 31 6.35 2.74 2.68
N THR A 32 5.62 3.85 2.61
CA THR A 32 5.71 4.92 3.62
C THR A 32 4.39 5.64 3.76
N GLY A 33 4.08 6.10 4.98
CA GLY A 33 2.92 6.93 5.24
C GLY A 33 3.12 8.34 4.67
N THR A 34 2.08 8.89 4.04
CA THR A 34 2.11 10.25 3.48
C THR A 34 1.08 11.18 4.12
N GLY A 35 0.18 10.63 4.93
CA GLY A 35 -0.85 11.36 5.66
C GLY A 35 -1.48 10.52 6.76
N GLN A 36 -2.57 11.01 7.34
CA GLN A 36 -3.30 10.30 8.38
C GLN A 36 -4.00 9.04 7.83
N THR A 37 -4.52 9.13 6.61
CA THR A 37 -5.33 8.09 5.97
C THR A 37 -4.79 7.72 4.58
N ASP A 38 -3.52 8.02 4.32
CA ASP A 38 -2.89 7.68 3.06
C ASP A 38 -1.43 7.28 3.19
N PHE A 39 -1.02 6.39 2.30
CA PHE A 39 0.35 5.89 2.20
C PHE A 39 0.70 5.56 0.75
N VAL A 40 2.00 5.55 0.46
CA VAL A 40 2.53 5.21 -0.85
C VAL A 40 3.20 3.84 -0.78
N VAL A 41 3.03 3.05 -1.83
CA VAL A 41 3.75 1.79 -2.03
C VAL A 41 4.41 1.80 -3.40
N ALA A 42 5.72 1.59 -3.43
CA ALA A 42 6.52 1.41 -4.63
C ALA A 42 6.99 -0.05 -4.73
N ALA A 43 6.97 -0.60 -5.95
CA ALA A 43 7.41 -1.96 -6.25
C ALA A 43 8.34 -1.97 -7.46
N SER A 44 9.32 -2.88 -7.45
CA SER A 44 10.32 -3.00 -8.53
C SER A 44 9.69 -3.35 -9.89
N GLY A 45 8.65 -4.19 -9.88
CA GLY A 45 7.92 -4.63 -11.09
C GLY A 45 6.47 -5.08 -10.87
N GLU A 46 5.88 -5.68 -11.91
CA GLU A 46 4.45 -6.07 -11.93
C GLU A 46 4.10 -7.14 -10.89
N CYS A 47 4.97 -8.14 -10.69
CA CYS A 47 4.70 -9.24 -9.76
C CYS A 47 4.60 -8.74 -8.32
N ALA A 48 5.56 -7.90 -7.90
CA ALA A 48 5.54 -7.28 -6.59
C ALA A 48 4.33 -6.34 -6.42
N MET A 49 3.95 -5.57 -7.46
CA MET A 49 2.74 -4.74 -7.42
C MET A 49 1.45 -5.57 -7.37
N ALA A 50 1.40 -6.74 -8.02
CA ALA A 50 0.26 -7.65 -7.94
C ALA A 50 0.11 -8.21 -6.51
N TYR A 51 1.21 -8.56 -5.86
CA TYR A 51 1.20 -8.94 -4.45
C TYR A 51 0.67 -7.81 -3.55
N VAL A 52 1.14 -6.56 -3.74
CA VAL A 52 0.63 -5.39 -3.02
C VAL A 52 -0.88 -5.29 -3.16
N ARG A 53 -1.40 -5.33 -4.40
CA ARG A 53 -2.85 -5.24 -4.66
C ARG A 53 -3.63 -6.37 -4.01
N ALA A 54 -3.12 -7.60 -4.03
CA ALA A 54 -3.75 -8.75 -3.38
C ALA A 54 -3.81 -8.59 -1.86
N VAL A 55 -2.74 -8.08 -1.23
CA VAL A 55 -2.73 -7.81 0.21
C VAL A 55 -3.71 -6.71 0.58
N LEU A 56 -3.77 -5.62 -0.19
CA LEU A 56 -4.71 -4.52 0.05
C LEU A 56 -6.16 -5.02 -0.03
N ALA A 57 -6.51 -5.74 -1.09
CA ALA A 57 -7.86 -6.30 -1.28
C ALA A 57 -8.26 -7.33 -0.20
N GLY A 58 -7.30 -7.97 0.46
CA GLY A 58 -7.55 -8.93 1.55
C GLY A 58 -7.53 -8.34 2.96
N LYS A 59 -7.20 -7.06 3.12
CA LYS A 59 -6.98 -6.43 4.44
C LYS A 59 -7.79 -5.14 4.65
N LEU A 60 -8.05 -4.41 3.57
CA LEU A 60 -8.84 -3.19 3.59
C LEU A 60 -10.24 -3.49 3.08
N ASP A 61 -11.23 -2.90 3.74
CA ASP A 61 -12.64 -3.10 3.41
C ASP A 61 -13.05 -2.22 2.21
N ASP A 62 -12.62 -0.97 2.20
CA ASP A 62 -12.69 -0.08 1.03
C ASP A 62 -11.41 0.77 0.93
N CYS A 63 -10.87 0.92 -0.28
CA CYS A 63 -9.71 1.78 -0.50
C CYS A 63 -9.68 2.35 -1.92
N THR A 64 -9.21 3.58 -2.04
CA THR A 64 -8.95 4.20 -3.35
C THR A 64 -7.48 4.07 -3.69
N ILE A 65 -7.18 3.60 -4.90
CA ILE A 65 -5.81 3.41 -5.38
C ILE A 65 -5.56 4.34 -6.57
N GLU A 66 -4.60 5.24 -6.43
CA GLU A 66 -4.10 6.09 -7.51
C GLU A 66 -2.76 5.58 -8.01
N ILE A 67 -2.58 5.53 -9.33
CA ILE A 67 -1.31 5.16 -9.95
C ILE A 67 -0.44 6.41 -10.08
N ILE A 68 0.76 6.36 -9.52
CA ILE A 68 1.76 7.43 -9.67
C ILE A 68 2.54 7.15 -10.96
N LYS A 69 2.56 8.13 -11.86
CA LYS A 69 3.28 8.07 -13.14
C LYS A 69 4.74 8.48 -12.98
#